data_AF-A0A292R8G8-F1
#
_entry.id   AF-A0A292R8G8-F1
#
_cell.length_a   1.000
_cell.length_b   1.000
_cell.length_c   1.000
_cell.angle_alpha   90.00
_cell.angle_beta   90.00
_cell.angle_gamma   90.00
#
_symmetry.space_group_name_H-M   'P 1'
#
loop_
_entity.id
_entity.type
_entity.pdbx_description
1 polymer ?
#
loop_
_entity_poly.entity_id
_entity_poly.type
_entity_poly.pdbx_seq_one_letter_code
_entity_poly.pdbx_strand_id
1 'polypeptide(L)'
;MGLATAQARLLTITARKSDCEFLSMSYSHQKIALSRNMEKVSTEYQNALNQTKLVYDYTGTNSSDMDLTYGLLMSPSVYNDYYPKLVTDSKNRVILNSSYAAAARAAGIPAEGLSGTPSSDVRNKFIEGLASAGVITSAKAASIQGTTYSNVIGNGATTSATTSTTEVSYDQLLELIDAKCSDTASWTSASGENLVLDRGAIKDTNYKAVHFTGYKNGSRVTESTGKGQANVSLSDLLKNETQFNLSVESCKGERTPFVQAAKLQEELVGTSENSASFVNWLLDQFKTVLGGTSSSDMALQHAYNAIYDMLYPNSHLQEASTDFQNNHWGSSSDIKRRTEPGDSSVISGKTYRDLMDEVGTGWDEKLRNGYNDDGEKRAGGYIGFVYNCKKNPCGSSHKQTSEVAINLNGIAQVFLTAYVEYMEGLDSSNYSYNIGKKSDSNLYDGEKDNKFKFTVVTGSEVDKDKQVEANFYDTLFNRICLDGWTQNDQIEDKDYMQEMMKSGLIYISSIGDDGYYYQGNYSTDKYISEVKDDEAIAKAEAKYNTEKTKIENKEDTIDMKMKNLDTEISSLTTEYDTTKSVISKSIEKSFKRYDA
;
A
#
# COMPACT_ATOMS: atom_id res chain seq x y z
N MET A 1 28.81 -65.43 37.43
CA MET A 1 27.90 -64.29 37.18
C MET A 1 28.56 -63.10 36.46
N GLY A 2 29.85 -62.77 36.67
CA GLY A 2 30.46 -61.56 36.08
C GLY A 2 30.62 -61.51 34.55
N LEU A 3 30.86 -62.65 33.87
CA LEU A 3 31.14 -62.65 32.42
C LEU A 3 29.89 -62.43 31.56
N ALA A 4 28.76 -63.04 31.92
CA ALA A 4 27.47 -62.84 31.24
C ALA A 4 26.99 -61.38 31.37
N THR A 5 27.14 -60.76 32.54
CA THR A 5 26.82 -59.35 32.76
C THR A 5 27.72 -58.42 31.94
N ALA A 6 29.03 -58.72 31.82
CA ALA A 6 29.93 -57.94 30.98
C ALA A 6 29.64 -58.07 29.48
N GLN A 7 29.27 -59.27 29.02
CA GLN A 7 28.82 -59.50 27.63
C GLN A 7 27.50 -58.78 27.33
N ALA A 8 26.53 -58.80 28.25
CA ALA A 8 25.29 -58.04 28.11
C ALA A 8 25.56 -56.54 28.00
N ARG A 9 26.44 -56.00 28.86
CA ARG A 9 26.86 -54.59 28.81
C ARG A 9 27.57 -54.23 27.50
N LEU A 10 28.44 -55.09 26.99
CA LEU A 10 29.11 -54.89 25.70
C LEU A 10 28.10 -54.80 24.54
N LEU A 11 27.06 -55.64 24.56
CA LEU A 11 25.98 -55.60 23.58
C LEU A 11 25.20 -54.28 23.65
N THR A 12 24.88 -53.83 24.87
CA THR A 12 24.17 -52.56 25.10
C THR A 12 24.98 -51.34 24.63
N ILE A 13 26.29 -51.30 24.92
CA ILE A 13 27.17 -50.22 24.45
C ILE A 13 27.25 -50.23 22.91
N THR A 14 27.33 -51.41 22.31
CA THR A 14 27.40 -51.57 20.84
C THR A 14 26.13 -51.06 20.17
N ALA A 15 24.95 -51.40 20.71
CA ALA A 15 23.66 -50.90 20.21
C ALA A 15 23.59 -49.37 20.31
N ARG A 16 23.92 -48.82 21.48
CA ARG A 16 23.88 -47.36 21.72
C ARG A 16 24.89 -46.59 20.85
N LYS A 17 26.07 -47.16 20.58
CA LYS A 17 27.05 -46.59 19.65
C LYS A 17 26.52 -46.57 18.21
N SER A 18 25.91 -47.66 17.77
CA SER A 18 25.27 -47.74 16.45
C SER A 18 24.12 -46.73 16.30
N ASP A 19 23.33 -46.51 17.36
CA ASP A 19 22.26 -45.50 17.36
C ASP A 19 22.82 -44.08 17.23
N CYS A 20 23.91 -43.78 17.95
CA CYS A 20 24.58 -42.47 17.87
C CYS A 20 25.18 -42.22 16.48
N GLU A 21 25.81 -43.24 15.87
CA GLU A 21 26.36 -43.17 14.51
C GLU A 21 25.25 -42.95 13.46
N PHE A 22 24.10 -43.62 13.63
CA PHE A 22 22.93 -43.43 12.79
C PHE A 22 22.36 -42.01 12.91
N LEU A 23 22.24 -41.47 14.13
CA LEU A 23 21.78 -40.10 14.36
C LEU A 23 22.75 -39.07 13.76
N SER A 24 24.06 -39.29 13.87
CA SER A 24 25.08 -38.43 13.27
C SER A 24 24.96 -38.39 11.74
N MET A 25 24.74 -39.55 11.10
CA MET A 25 24.47 -39.63 9.66
C MET A 25 23.18 -38.90 9.27
N SER A 26 22.10 -39.05 10.05
CA SER A 26 20.84 -38.35 9.82
C SER A 26 21.01 -36.82 9.89
N TYR A 27 21.78 -36.31 10.85
CA TYR A 27 22.09 -34.89 10.97
C TYR A 27 22.96 -34.37 9.83
N SER A 28 23.92 -35.16 9.34
CA SER A 28 24.70 -34.83 8.14
C SER A 28 23.80 -34.68 6.89
N HIS A 29 22.83 -35.58 6.71
CA HIS A 29 21.85 -35.46 5.63
C HIS A 29 20.96 -34.22 5.77
N GLN A 30 20.56 -33.86 6.99
CA GLN A 30 19.80 -32.63 7.24
C GLN A 30 20.63 -31.38 6.88
N LYS A 31 21.94 -31.36 7.17
CA LYS A 31 22.84 -30.27 6.79
C LYS A 31 22.93 -30.09 5.27
N ILE A 32 23.08 -31.19 4.52
CA ILE A 32 23.05 -31.15 3.04
C ILE A 32 21.72 -30.59 2.51
N ALA A 33 20.59 -30.95 3.13
CA ALA A 33 19.29 -30.41 2.75
C ALA A 33 19.17 -28.89 3.03
N LEU A 34 19.73 -28.42 4.15
CA LEU A 34 19.80 -26.99 4.47
C LEU A 34 20.67 -26.23 3.47
N SER A 35 21.82 -26.76 3.06
CA SER A 35 22.67 -26.13 2.04
C SER A 35 21.95 -26.02 0.68
N ARG A 36 21.17 -27.04 0.28
CA ARG A 36 20.33 -26.97 -0.94
C ARG A 36 19.25 -25.90 -0.84
N ASN A 37 18.64 -25.73 0.34
CA ASN A 37 17.66 -24.67 0.55
C ASN A 37 18.30 -23.28 0.44
N MET A 38 19.52 -23.11 0.98
CA MET A 38 20.27 -21.86 0.87
C MET A 38 20.60 -21.51 -0.59
N GLU A 39 21.02 -22.51 -1.38
CA GLU A 39 21.27 -22.34 -2.81
C GLU A 39 20.00 -21.89 -3.56
N LYS A 40 18.86 -22.51 -3.26
CA LYS A 40 17.57 -22.13 -3.86
C LYS A 40 17.19 -20.68 -3.54
N VAL A 41 17.26 -20.29 -2.27
CA VAL A 41 16.92 -18.93 -1.81
C VAL A 41 17.89 -17.90 -2.41
N SER A 42 19.17 -18.25 -2.54
CA SER A 42 20.16 -17.40 -3.21
C SER A 42 19.84 -17.21 -4.70
N THR A 43 19.46 -18.26 -5.41
CA THR A 43 19.07 -18.16 -6.83
C THR A 43 17.81 -17.32 -7.00
N GLU A 44 16.80 -17.47 -6.12
CA GLU A 44 15.60 -16.62 -6.14
C GLU A 44 15.95 -15.13 -5.96
N TYR A 45 16.86 -14.80 -5.04
CA TYR A 45 17.33 -13.42 -4.85
C TYR A 45 18.10 -12.89 -6.07
N GLN A 46 18.99 -13.69 -6.66
CA GLN A 46 19.71 -13.30 -7.87
C GLN A 46 18.78 -13.09 -9.08
N ASN A 47 17.70 -13.88 -9.19
CA ASN A 47 16.70 -13.68 -10.23
C ASN A 47 15.94 -12.36 -10.03
N ALA A 48 15.56 -12.03 -8.79
CA ALA A 48 14.89 -10.76 -8.47
C ALA A 48 15.79 -9.54 -8.77
N LEU A 49 17.10 -9.63 -8.53
CA LEU A 49 18.05 -8.55 -8.87
C LEU A 49 18.13 -8.23 -10.37
N ASN A 50 17.79 -9.20 -11.22
CA ASN A 50 17.76 -9.04 -12.67
C ASN A 50 16.35 -8.74 -13.19
N GLN A 51 15.34 -8.71 -12.31
CA GLN A 51 13.95 -8.45 -12.69
C GLN A 51 13.77 -6.96 -12.97
N THR A 52 13.12 -6.67 -14.08
CA THR A 52 12.72 -5.34 -14.51
C THR A 52 11.22 -5.23 -14.54
N LYS A 53 10.69 -4.02 -14.46
CA LYS A 53 9.28 -3.70 -14.69
C LYS A 53 9.15 -2.58 -15.70
N LEU A 54 8.03 -2.56 -16.40
CA LEU A 54 7.66 -1.44 -17.28
C LEU A 54 6.89 -0.42 -16.46
N VAL A 55 7.35 0.83 -16.49
CA VAL A 55 6.70 1.96 -15.86
C VAL A 55 6.20 2.93 -16.90
N TYR A 56 5.10 3.59 -16.58
CA TYR A 56 4.54 4.68 -17.35
C TYR A 56 5.02 6.00 -16.76
N ASP A 57 5.80 6.72 -17.56
CA ASP A 57 6.26 8.04 -17.23
C ASP A 57 5.49 9.09 -18.02
N TYR A 58 4.45 9.61 -17.39
CA TYR A 58 3.63 10.67 -17.94
C TYR A 58 4.37 12.01 -18.09
N THR A 59 5.49 12.20 -17.37
CA THR A 59 6.31 13.43 -17.41
C THR A 59 7.38 13.39 -18.49
N GLY A 60 7.77 12.19 -18.94
CA GLY A 60 8.85 11.98 -19.91
C GLY A 60 10.24 12.37 -19.40
N THR A 61 10.43 12.49 -18.09
CA THR A 61 11.70 12.83 -17.41
C THR A 61 12.42 11.62 -16.80
N ASN A 62 11.91 10.40 -17.01
CA ASN A 62 12.34 9.13 -16.43
C ASN A 62 12.32 9.10 -14.90
N SER A 63 11.33 9.76 -14.29
CA SER A 63 11.23 9.94 -12.83
C SER A 63 9.95 9.37 -12.19
N SER A 64 9.05 8.80 -13.00
CA SER A 64 7.80 8.20 -12.52
C SER A 64 7.95 6.69 -12.36
N ASP A 65 7.60 6.16 -11.18
CA ASP A 65 7.58 4.73 -10.86
C ASP A 65 6.19 4.08 -11.08
N MET A 66 5.27 4.79 -11.74
CA MET A 66 3.92 4.29 -11.97
C MET A 66 3.94 3.02 -12.82
N ASP A 67 3.37 1.95 -12.30
CA ASP A 67 3.31 0.68 -13.02
C ASP A 67 2.50 0.79 -14.32
N LEU A 68 3.04 0.25 -15.41
CA LEU A 68 2.33 0.13 -16.67
C LEU A 68 1.25 -0.95 -16.55
N THR A 69 -0.01 -0.56 -16.56
CA THR A 69 -1.17 -1.47 -16.45
C THR A 69 -2.12 -1.33 -17.64
N TYR A 70 -2.90 -2.38 -17.91
CA TYR A 70 -3.92 -2.33 -18.96
C TYR A 70 -4.96 -1.24 -18.69
N GLY A 71 -5.37 -1.06 -17.43
CA GLY A 71 -6.32 -0.03 -17.02
C GLY A 71 -5.83 1.39 -17.35
N LEU A 72 -4.56 1.69 -17.08
CA LEU A 72 -3.93 2.97 -17.40
C LEU A 72 -3.94 3.27 -18.90
N LEU A 73 -3.78 2.24 -19.74
CA LEU A 73 -3.69 2.37 -21.19
C LEU A 73 -5.07 2.42 -21.87
N MET A 74 -6.04 1.67 -21.33
CA MET A 74 -7.34 1.39 -21.96
C MET A 74 -8.53 2.04 -21.24
N SER A 75 -8.31 2.88 -20.25
CA SER A 75 -9.36 3.68 -19.58
C SER A 75 -9.00 5.18 -19.61
N PRO A 76 -9.98 6.09 -19.74
CA PRO A 76 -9.70 7.52 -19.80
C PRO A 76 -9.04 7.99 -18.51
N SER A 77 -7.89 8.65 -18.63
CA SER A 77 -7.20 9.25 -17.50
C SER A 77 -6.40 10.48 -17.92
N VAL A 78 -6.01 11.27 -16.93
CA VAL A 78 -5.10 12.40 -17.17
C VAL A 78 -3.73 11.94 -17.64
N TYR A 79 -3.29 10.74 -17.26
CA TYR A 79 -1.97 10.21 -17.60
C TYR A 79 -1.84 9.81 -19.08
N ASN A 80 -2.94 9.45 -19.71
CA ASN A 80 -2.98 9.13 -21.13
C ASN A 80 -3.53 10.26 -22.00
N ASP A 81 -3.61 11.49 -21.46
CA ASP A 81 -4.16 12.67 -22.13
C ASP A 81 -5.59 12.43 -22.69
N TYR A 82 -6.34 11.51 -22.09
CA TYR A 82 -7.65 11.06 -22.59
C TYR A 82 -7.62 10.51 -24.03
N TYR A 83 -6.47 9.99 -24.48
CA TYR A 83 -6.36 9.16 -25.67
C TYR A 83 -5.95 7.73 -25.29
N PRO A 84 -6.65 6.69 -25.80
CA PRO A 84 -6.26 5.32 -25.49
C PRO A 84 -4.88 5.02 -26.06
N LYS A 85 -4.02 4.39 -25.27
CA LYS A 85 -2.79 3.73 -25.77
C LYS A 85 -3.12 2.26 -25.98
N LEU A 86 -3.46 1.91 -27.21
CA LEU A 86 -4.07 0.62 -27.51
C LEU A 86 -3.04 -0.50 -27.39
N VAL A 87 -3.37 -1.52 -26.61
CA VAL A 87 -2.62 -2.78 -26.62
C VAL A 87 -3.05 -3.57 -27.84
N THR A 88 -2.10 -3.96 -28.70
CA THR A 88 -2.38 -4.53 -30.02
C THR A 88 -1.59 -5.81 -30.29
N ASP A 89 -2.14 -6.69 -31.13
CA ASP A 89 -1.45 -7.88 -31.63
C ASP A 89 -0.54 -7.54 -32.83
N SER A 90 0.22 -8.52 -33.33
CA SER A 90 1.10 -8.33 -34.51
C SER A 90 0.39 -7.97 -35.82
N LYS A 91 -0.95 -7.99 -35.86
CA LYS A 91 -1.78 -7.56 -36.99
C LYS A 91 -2.42 -6.19 -36.77
N ASN A 92 -1.98 -5.46 -35.73
CA ASN A 92 -2.54 -4.18 -35.29
C ASN A 92 -4.00 -4.26 -34.80
N ARG A 93 -4.51 -5.45 -34.46
CA ARG A 93 -5.85 -5.60 -33.88
C ARG A 93 -5.79 -5.28 -32.39
N VAL A 94 -6.80 -4.58 -31.88
CA VAL A 94 -6.87 -4.18 -30.47
C VAL A 94 -7.12 -5.40 -29.58
N ILE A 95 -6.32 -5.58 -28.54
CA ILE A 95 -6.49 -6.64 -27.54
C ILE A 95 -7.42 -6.12 -26.43
N LEU A 96 -8.58 -6.77 -26.31
CA LEU A 96 -9.63 -6.46 -25.35
C LEU A 96 -9.63 -7.48 -24.21
N ASN A 97 -9.86 -7.01 -22.99
CA ASN A 97 -10.24 -7.89 -21.88
C ASN A 97 -11.65 -8.49 -22.12
N SER A 98 -12.12 -9.34 -21.20
CA SER A 98 -13.45 -9.97 -21.34
C SER A 98 -14.60 -8.96 -21.41
N SER A 99 -14.53 -7.86 -20.65
CA SER A 99 -15.60 -6.86 -20.53
C SER A 99 -15.73 -5.98 -21.78
N TYR A 100 -14.61 -5.46 -22.29
CA TYR A 100 -14.56 -4.72 -23.56
C TYR A 100 -14.94 -5.63 -24.75
N ALA A 101 -14.50 -6.89 -24.75
CA ALA A 101 -14.88 -7.86 -25.77
C ALA A 101 -16.40 -8.17 -25.73
N ALA A 102 -16.99 -8.28 -24.54
CA ALA A 102 -18.44 -8.44 -24.38
C ALA A 102 -19.21 -7.23 -24.93
N ALA A 103 -18.74 -6.01 -24.66
CA ALA A 103 -19.31 -4.79 -25.20
C ALA A 103 -19.24 -4.71 -26.73
N ALA A 104 -18.09 -5.08 -27.32
CA ALA A 104 -17.90 -5.12 -28.77
C ALA A 104 -18.87 -6.12 -29.45
N ARG A 105 -19.03 -7.31 -28.86
CA ARG A 105 -20.00 -8.32 -29.34
C ARG A 105 -21.44 -7.84 -29.21
N ALA A 106 -21.81 -7.22 -28.09
CA ALA A 106 -23.16 -6.70 -27.87
C ALA A 106 -23.52 -5.59 -28.88
N ALA A 107 -22.53 -4.78 -29.27
CA ALA A 107 -22.66 -3.76 -30.31
C ALA A 107 -22.71 -4.33 -31.74
N GLY A 108 -22.39 -5.61 -31.93
CA GLY A 108 -22.35 -6.27 -33.23
C GLY A 108 -21.08 -5.96 -34.03
N ILE A 109 -19.97 -5.64 -33.37
CA ILE A 109 -18.66 -5.36 -34.01
C ILE A 109 -17.93 -6.68 -34.24
N PRO A 110 -17.68 -7.10 -35.50
CA PRO A 110 -16.93 -8.32 -35.81
C PRO A 110 -15.48 -8.24 -35.33
N ALA A 111 -14.84 -9.39 -35.11
CA ALA A 111 -13.45 -9.44 -34.63
C ALA A 111 -12.45 -8.91 -35.68
N GLU A 112 -12.81 -9.00 -36.95
CA GLU A 112 -12.09 -8.43 -38.08
C GLU A 112 -12.32 -6.93 -38.29
N GLY A 113 -13.16 -6.30 -37.48
CA GLY A 113 -13.60 -4.91 -37.67
C GLY A 113 -14.89 -4.80 -38.48
N LEU A 114 -15.41 -3.58 -38.63
CA LEU A 114 -16.59 -3.30 -39.44
C LEU A 114 -16.22 -3.17 -40.93
N SER A 115 -17.05 -3.73 -41.80
CA SER A 115 -16.92 -3.57 -43.25
C SER A 115 -17.49 -2.25 -43.79
N GLY A 116 -18.05 -1.40 -42.92
CA GLY A 116 -18.63 -0.10 -43.24
C GLY A 116 -18.20 0.98 -42.25
N THR A 117 -18.56 2.23 -42.52
CA THR A 117 -18.17 3.37 -41.68
C THR A 117 -18.81 3.28 -40.28
N PRO A 118 -18.03 3.45 -39.20
CA PRO A 118 -18.56 3.55 -37.84
C PRO A 118 -19.67 4.61 -37.72
N SER A 119 -20.76 4.28 -37.04
CA SER A 119 -21.95 5.15 -36.88
C SER A 119 -22.26 5.41 -35.41
N SER A 120 -22.97 6.50 -35.13
CA SER A 120 -23.42 6.88 -33.78
C SER A 120 -24.28 5.79 -33.13
N ASP A 121 -25.06 5.05 -33.91
CA ASP A 121 -25.93 3.99 -33.41
C ASP A 121 -25.13 2.78 -32.89
N VAL A 122 -24.11 2.36 -33.64
CA VAL A 122 -23.23 1.26 -33.24
C VAL A 122 -22.35 1.70 -32.07
N ARG A 123 -21.87 2.95 -32.10
CA ARG A 123 -21.15 3.58 -30.99
C ARG A 123 -22.00 3.55 -29.72
N ASN A 124 -23.25 4.00 -29.75
CA ASN A 124 -24.09 4.05 -28.56
C ASN A 124 -24.39 2.65 -27.99
N LYS A 125 -24.57 1.63 -28.85
CA LYS A 125 -24.66 0.23 -28.40
C LYS A 125 -23.38 -0.28 -27.76
N PHE A 126 -22.22 0.14 -28.26
CA PHE A 126 -20.93 -0.18 -27.65
C PHE A 126 -20.82 0.44 -26.26
N ILE A 127 -21.16 1.71 -26.10
CA ILE A 127 -21.20 2.40 -24.81
C ILE A 127 -22.20 1.74 -23.83
N GLU A 128 -23.37 1.31 -24.29
CA GLU A 128 -24.33 0.53 -23.48
C GLU A 128 -23.78 -0.84 -23.07
N GLY A 129 -23.06 -1.49 -23.98
CA GLY A 129 -22.34 -2.73 -23.73
C GLY A 129 -21.28 -2.58 -22.65
N LEU A 130 -20.52 -1.47 -22.68
CA LEU A 130 -19.53 -1.14 -21.65
C LEU A 130 -20.19 -0.94 -20.28
N ALA A 131 -21.33 -0.26 -20.24
CA ALA A 131 -22.08 -0.07 -18.99
C ALA A 131 -22.62 -1.40 -18.45
N SER A 132 -23.14 -2.27 -19.32
CA SER A 132 -23.68 -3.58 -18.95
C SER A 132 -22.60 -4.55 -18.47
N ALA A 133 -21.38 -4.41 -19.00
CA ALA A 133 -20.21 -5.20 -18.61
C ALA A 133 -19.48 -4.63 -17.38
N GLY A 134 -19.96 -3.52 -16.80
CA GLY A 134 -19.37 -2.90 -15.60
C GLY A 134 -18.07 -2.12 -15.86
N VAL A 135 -17.74 -1.80 -17.12
CA VAL A 135 -16.56 -1.00 -17.47
C VAL A 135 -16.78 0.49 -17.16
N ILE A 136 -18.01 0.98 -17.36
CA ILE A 136 -18.42 2.35 -17.03
C ILE A 136 -19.75 2.34 -16.29
N THR A 137 -20.06 3.41 -15.55
CA THR A 137 -21.37 3.54 -14.89
C THR A 137 -22.46 3.91 -15.91
N SER A 138 -23.73 3.60 -15.60
CA SER A 138 -24.85 4.00 -16.46
C SER A 138 -24.98 5.52 -16.61
N ALA A 139 -24.60 6.28 -15.58
CA ALA A 139 -24.56 7.75 -15.66
C ALA A 139 -23.47 8.24 -16.61
N LYS A 140 -22.29 7.61 -16.57
CA LYS A 140 -21.18 7.90 -17.49
C LYS A 140 -21.55 7.54 -18.93
N ALA A 141 -22.20 6.40 -19.15
CA ALA A 141 -22.71 6.00 -20.47
C ALA A 141 -23.69 7.03 -21.04
N ALA A 142 -24.69 7.45 -20.26
CA ALA A 142 -25.65 8.49 -20.68
C ALA A 142 -24.97 9.82 -21.00
N SER A 143 -23.95 10.19 -20.21
CA SER A 143 -23.12 11.38 -20.44
C SER A 143 -22.37 11.32 -21.78
N ILE A 144 -21.71 10.20 -22.07
CA ILE A 144 -20.98 9.96 -23.32
C ILE A 144 -21.95 9.93 -24.52
N GLN A 145 -23.13 9.31 -24.37
CA GLN A 145 -24.18 9.30 -25.40
C GLN A 145 -24.75 10.69 -25.71
N GLY A 146 -24.64 11.64 -24.77
CA GLY A 146 -25.06 13.03 -24.96
C GLY A 146 -24.09 13.87 -25.80
N THR A 147 -22.88 13.39 -26.08
CA THR A 147 -21.90 14.12 -26.90
C THR A 147 -22.05 13.84 -28.39
N THR A 148 -21.58 14.77 -29.24
CA THR A 148 -21.57 14.56 -30.70
C THR A 148 -20.45 13.59 -31.09
N TYR A 149 -20.84 12.42 -31.60
CA TYR A 149 -19.92 11.41 -32.11
C TYR A 149 -19.20 11.86 -33.39
N SER A 150 -17.91 11.55 -33.49
CA SER A 150 -17.09 11.77 -34.70
C SER A 150 -16.28 10.53 -35.07
N ASN A 151 -16.47 10.05 -36.29
CA ASN A 151 -15.82 8.86 -36.85
C ASN A 151 -14.42 9.12 -37.41
N VAL A 152 -13.94 10.37 -37.34
CA VAL A 152 -12.60 10.77 -37.80
C VAL A 152 -11.60 10.96 -36.65
N ILE A 153 -12.06 10.97 -35.39
CA ILE A 153 -11.18 11.09 -34.21
C ILE A 153 -10.30 9.84 -34.11
N GLY A 154 -8.98 10.03 -34.02
CA GLY A 154 -7.97 8.96 -34.05
C GLY A 154 -7.70 8.39 -35.44
N ASN A 155 -8.22 9.06 -36.48
CA ASN A 155 -8.00 8.74 -37.89
C ASN A 155 -7.68 10.01 -38.71
N GLY A 156 -6.77 10.83 -38.18
CA GLY A 156 -6.32 12.09 -38.79
C GLY A 156 -7.02 13.35 -38.25
N ALA A 157 -7.94 13.22 -37.29
CA ALA A 157 -8.48 14.33 -36.52
C ALA A 157 -8.21 14.13 -35.03
N THR A 158 -7.82 15.21 -34.36
CA THR A 158 -7.82 15.33 -32.90
C THR A 158 -8.89 16.34 -32.50
N THR A 159 -9.39 16.23 -31.28
CA THR A 159 -10.27 17.26 -30.69
C THR A 159 -9.50 17.93 -29.56
N SER A 160 -9.44 19.26 -29.60
CA SER A 160 -8.92 20.08 -28.51
C SER A 160 -10.09 20.89 -27.94
N ALA A 161 -10.46 20.63 -26.69
CA ALA A 161 -11.37 21.52 -25.95
C ALA A 161 -10.56 22.72 -25.46
N THR A 162 -10.64 23.85 -26.16
CA THR A 162 -9.99 25.09 -25.73
C THR A 162 -10.65 25.58 -24.45
N THR A 163 -9.94 25.47 -23.34
CA THR A 163 -10.44 25.85 -22.02
C THR A 163 -10.05 27.28 -21.76
N SER A 164 -11.03 28.16 -21.59
CA SER A 164 -10.73 29.52 -21.11
C SER A 164 -10.36 29.43 -19.64
N THR A 165 -9.17 29.88 -19.29
CA THR A 165 -8.70 29.93 -17.91
C THR A 165 -8.54 31.38 -17.45
N THR A 166 -8.59 31.58 -16.14
CA THR A 166 -8.19 32.83 -15.51
C THR A 166 -7.27 32.53 -14.34
N GLU A 167 -6.48 33.52 -13.97
CA GLU A 167 -5.63 33.46 -12.78
C GLU A 167 -6.33 34.13 -11.60
N VAL A 168 -6.33 33.48 -10.45
CA VAL A 168 -6.92 34.00 -9.21
C VAL A 168 -5.89 34.04 -8.08
N SER A 169 -6.04 34.99 -7.17
CA SER A 169 -5.29 35.05 -5.91
C SER A 169 -5.75 33.97 -4.93
N TYR A 170 -5.01 33.77 -3.83
CA TYR A 170 -5.43 32.89 -2.75
C TYR A 170 -6.77 33.32 -2.11
N ASP A 171 -6.97 34.62 -1.88
CA ASP A 171 -8.24 35.12 -1.35
C ASP A 171 -9.41 34.82 -2.30
N GLN A 172 -9.21 35.01 -3.60
CA GLN A 172 -10.21 34.67 -4.62
C GLN A 172 -10.42 33.15 -4.74
N LEU A 173 -9.38 32.35 -4.51
CA LEU A 173 -9.51 30.89 -4.41
C LEU A 173 -10.40 30.50 -3.21
N LEU A 174 -10.21 31.11 -2.04
CA LEU A 174 -11.06 30.87 -0.87
C LEU A 174 -12.52 31.26 -1.15
N GLU A 175 -12.77 32.37 -1.85
CA GLU A 175 -14.12 32.76 -2.30
C GLU A 175 -14.74 31.72 -3.25
N LEU A 176 -13.96 31.18 -4.19
CA LEU A 176 -14.42 30.13 -5.10
C LEU A 176 -14.71 28.82 -4.37
N ILE A 177 -13.89 28.45 -3.38
CA ILE A 177 -14.11 27.29 -2.51
C ILE A 177 -15.41 27.48 -1.72
N ASP A 178 -15.60 28.63 -1.07
CA ASP A 178 -16.81 28.97 -0.34
C ASP A 178 -18.06 28.91 -1.23
N ALA A 179 -17.94 29.24 -2.53
CA ALA A 179 -19.05 29.26 -3.47
C ALA A 179 -19.37 27.90 -4.12
N LYS A 180 -18.38 27.03 -4.33
CA LYS A 180 -18.52 25.81 -5.15
C LYS A 180 -18.34 24.50 -4.39
N CYS A 181 -17.58 24.49 -3.30
CA CYS A 181 -17.29 23.26 -2.55
C CYS A 181 -18.43 22.93 -1.58
N SER A 182 -18.56 21.64 -1.28
CA SER A 182 -19.43 21.15 -0.21
C SER A 182 -18.63 21.02 1.09
N ASP A 183 -19.33 21.07 2.22
CA ASP A 183 -18.73 20.72 3.50
C ASP A 183 -18.45 19.22 3.58
N THR A 184 -17.89 18.79 4.70
CA THR A 184 -17.65 17.37 4.94
C THR A 184 -18.90 16.52 5.10
N ALA A 185 -20.14 17.02 4.90
CA ALA A 185 -21.37 16.22 5.01
C ALA A 185 -21.33 14.91 4.21
N SER A 186 -20.72 14.91 3.03
CA SER A 186 -20.59 13.73 2.17
C SER A 186 -19.64 12.68 2.75
N TRP A 187 -18.54 13.10 3.39
CA TRP A 187 -17.65 12.23 4.17
C TRP A 187 -18.28 11.82 5.51
N THR A 188 -18.93 12.75 6.22
CA THR A 188 -19.59 12.53 7.53
C THR A 188 -20.96 11.84 7.41
N SER A 189 -21.36 11.42 6.20
CA SER A 189 -22.51 10.55 5.96
C SER A 189 -22.17 9.05 5.98
N ALA A 190 -20.88 8.68 6.02
CA ALA A 190 -20.44 7.28 5.99
C ALA A 190 -19.57 6.88 7.21
N SER A 191 -20.21 6.27 8.20
CA SER A 191 -19.73 5.09 8.93
C SER A 191 -18.34 5.09 9.62
N GLY A 192 -18.11 5.99 10.57
CA GLY A 192 -17.29 5.64 11.73
C GLY A 192 -18.10 4.73 12.66
N GLU A 193 -18.12 3.41 12.43
CA GLU A 193 -18.49 2.50 13.53
C GLU A 193 -17.55 2.82 14.70
N ASN A 194 -18.11 2.97 15.91
CA ASN A 194 -17.27 3.03 17.12
C ASN A 194 -16.23 1.92 17.04
N LEU A 195 -14.96 2.21 17.29
CA LEU A 195 -13.92 1.19 17.32
C LEU A 195 -14.33 0.13 18.33
N VAL A 196 -14.69 -1.06 17.84
CA VAL A 196 -15.12 -2.19 18.65
C VAL A 196 -13.92 -3.07 18.92
N LEU A 197 -13.50 -3.12 20.17
CA LEU A 197 -12.40 -3.97 20.61
C LEU A 197 -12.99 -5.15 21.40
N ASP A 198 -13.41 -6.23 20.72
CA ASP A 198 -14.10 -7.39 21.33
C ASP A 198 -13.61 -8.77 20.82
N ARG A 199 -13.72 -9.80 21.68
CA ARG A 199 -13.55 -11.23 21.38
C ARG A 199 -14.78 -12.10 21.75
N GLY A 200 -15.93 -11.51 22.03
CA GLY A 200 -17.24 -12.17 22.07
C GLY A 200 -17.55 -13.07 23.28
N ALA A 201 -16.77 -13.04 24.37
CA ALA A 201 -17.00 -13.94 25.52
C ALA A 201 -17.00 -13.28 26.91
N ILE A 202 -16.65 -11.99 27.03
CA ILE A 202 -16.65 -11.27 28.31
C ILE A 202 -17.36 -9.94 28.08
N LYS A 203 -18.46 -9.71 28.82
CA LYS A 203 -19.27 -8.49 28.76
C LYS A 203 -18.48 -7.28 29.28
N ASP A 204 -17.68 -6.67 28.43
CA ASP A 204 -17.33 -5.25 28.49
C ASP A 204 -16.85 -4.85 27.09
N THR A 205 -17.80 -4.55 26.20
CA THR A 205 -17.50 -4.06 24.86
C THR A 205 -16.83 -2.69 25.01
N ASN A 206 -15.50 -2.61 24.89
CA ASN A 206 -14.75 -1.36 25.01
C ASN A 206 -14.87 -0.56 23.71
N TYR A 207 -16.05 0.00 23.46
CA TYR A 207 -16.25 0.94 22.36
C TYR A 207 -15.41 2.19 22.57
N LYS A 208 -14.62 2.56 21.57
CA LYS A 208 -13.88 3.84 21.54
C LYS A 208 -14.39 4.67 20.38
N ALA A 209 -14.99 5.82 20.73
CA ALA A 209 -15.54 6.74 19.75
C ALA A 209 -14.41 7.60 19.16
N VAL A 210 -14.55 7.94 17.89
CA VAL A 210 -13.77 9.02 17.28
C VAL A 210 -14.37 10.34 17.76
N HIS A 211 -13.50 11.22 18.21
CA HIS A 211 -13.81 12.58 18.62
C HIS A 211 -13.44 13.53 17.50
N PHE A 212 -14.39 14.36 17.08
CA PHE A 212 -14.15 15.51 16.22
C PHE A 212 -14.17 16.76 17.09
N THR A 213 -13.06 17.48 17.16
CA THR A 213 -12.94 18.68 18.01
C THR A 213 -12.41 19.87 17.25
N GLY A 214 -12.90 21.06 17.59
CA GLY A 214 -12.43 22.34 17.05
C GLY A 214 -11.87 23.20 18.17
N TYR A 215 -10.65 23.72 18.02
CA TYR A 215 -10.02 24.64 18.97
C TYR A 215 -9.76 26.01 18.34
N LYS A 216 -10.24 27.07 18.99
CA LYS A 216 -9.97 28.47 18.62
C LYS A 216 -9.30 29.16 19.81
N ASN A 217 -8.12 29.74 19.58
CA ASN A 217 -7.33 30.41 20.62
C ASN A 217 -7.13 29.56 21.89
N GLY A 218 -6.86 28.26 21.72
CA GLY A 218 -6.63 27.31 22.81
C GLY A 218 -7.89 26.85 23.56
N SER A 219 -9.07 27.35 23.19
CA SER A 219 -10.36 26.94 23.76
C SER A 219 -11.11 26.03 22.80
N ARG A 220 -11.71 24.96 23.32
CA ARG A 220 -12.56 24.06 22.53
C ARG A 220 -13.87 24.78 22.18
N VAL A 221 -14.18 24.89 20.88
CA VAL A 221 -15.37 25.55 20.32
C VAL A 221 -16.34 24.57 19.67
N THR A 222 -15.86 23.41 19.25
CA THR A 222 -16.66 22.33 18.66
C THR A 222 -16.25 21.00 19.30
N GLU A 223 -17.22 20.14 19.59
CA GLU A 223 -16.99 18.78 20.06
C GLU A 223 -18.13 17.89 19.58
N SER A 224 -17.76 16.82 18.89
CA SER A 224 -18.68 15.75 18.52
C SER A 224 -18.02 14.41 18.77
N THR A 225 -18.80 13.43 19.22
CA THR A 225 -18.30 12.09 19.57
C THR A 225 -19.23 11.02 19.00
N GLY A 226 -18.66 9.99 18.38
CA GLY A 226 -19.44 8.87 17.85
C GLY A 226 -20.38 9.31 16.71
N LYS A 227 -21.68 8.98 16.79
CA LYS A 227 -22.68 9.28 15.73
C LYS A 227 -23.04 10.77 15.58
N GLY A 228 -22.39 11.69 16.28
CA GLY A 228 -22.65 13.13 16.16
C GLY A 228 -21.95 13.73 14.94
N GLN A 229 -22.68 14.50 14.14
CA GLN A 229 -22.15 15.16 12.94
C GLN A 229 -21.65 16.57 13.28
N ALA A 230 -20.35 16.79 13.11
CA ALA A 230 -19.78 18.13 12.98
C ALA A 230 -19.12 18.18 11.61
N ASN A 231 -19.53 19.14 10.78
CA ASN A 231 -19.00 19.32 9.44
C ASN A 231 -18.02 20.49 9.42
N VAL A 232 -17.08 20.46 8.51
CA VAL A 232 -16.10 21.51 8.25
C VAL A 232 -16.03 21.73 6.74
N SER A 233 -15.89 22.98 6.29
CA SER A 233 -15.64 23.28 4.88
C SER A 233 -14.13 23.25 4.58
N LEU A 234 -13.77 23.09 3.30
CA LEU A 234 -12.36 23.25 2.90
C LEU A 234 -11.83 24.66 3.23
N SER A 235 -12.68 25.68 3.12
CA SER A 235 -12.30 27.06 3.47
C SER A 235 -12.00 27.23 4.97
N ASP A 236 -12.75 26.58 5.86
CA ASP A 236 -12.49 26.60 7.31
C ASP A 236 -11.14 25.95 7.64
N LEU A 237 -10.80 24.86 6.94
CA LEU A 237 -9.52 24.17 7.10
C LEU A 237 -8.35 25.07 6.67
N LEU A 238 -8.47 25.72 5.52
CA LEU A 238 -7.42 26.55 4.93
C LEU A 238 -7.22 27.89 5.64
N LYS A 239 -8.30 28.56 6.06
CA LYS A 239 -8.25 29.81 6.87
C LYS A 239 -7.56 29.58 8.21
N ASN A 240 -7.58 28.35 8.72
CA ASN A 240 -6.82 27.92 9.89
C ASN A 240 -7.14 28.69 11.20
N GLU A 241 -8.27 29.42 11.25
CA GLU A 241 -8.72 30.15 12.45
C GLU A 241 -9.15 29.22 13.59
N THR A 242 -9.66 28.04 13.23
CA THR A 242 -10.05 26.97 14.15
C THR A 242 -9.28 25.72 13.78
N GLN A 243 -8.65 25.08 14.76
CA GLN A 243 -7.90 23.84 14.61
C GLN A 243 -8.86 22.66 14.78
N PHE A 244 -9.21 22.00 13.68
CA PHE A 244 -10.07 20.83 13.65
C PHE A 244 -9.23 19.55 13.76
N ASN A 245 -9.59 18.67 14.69
CA ASN A 245 -8.86 17.46 14.97
C ASN A 245 -9.79 16.24 14.99
N LEU A 246 -9.24 15.11 14.58
CA LEU A 246 -9.77 13.79 14.93
C LEU A 246 -8.91 13.20 16.04
N SER A 247 -9.53 12.62 17.05
CA SER A 247 -8.81 11.93 18.12
C SER A 247 -9.55 10.69 18.60
N VAL A 248 -8.79 9.72 19.12
CA VAL A 248 -9.35 8.48 19.67
C VAL A 248 -8.53 8.07 20.89
N GLU A 249 -9.25 7.75 21.97
CA GLU A 249 -8.67 7.15 23.17
C GLU A 249 -8.48 5.64 22.99
N SER A 250 -7.36 5.14 23.49
CA SER A 250 -7.05 3.72 23.56
C SER A 250 -7.85 2.96 24.63
N CYS A 251 -7.83 1.62 24.55
CA CYS A 251 -8.42 0.80 25.59
C CYS A 251 -7.58 0.81 26.89
N LYS A 252 -8.21 0.43 28.02
CA LYS A 252 -7.53 0.42 29.33
C LYS A 252 -6.30 -0.48 29.29
N GLY A 253 -5.16 0.09 29.65
CA GLY A 253 -3.88 -0.61 29.71
C GLY A 253 -3.04 -0.40 28.45
N GLU A 254 -3.64 -0.07 27.31
CA GLU A 254 -2.91 0.19 26.07
C GLU A 254 -2.03 1.43 26.24
N ARG A 255 -0.73 1.27 25.97
CA ARG A 255 0.31 2.30 26.19
C ARG A 255 0.79 2.97 24.93
N THR A 256 0.51 2.37 23.79
CA THR A 256 0.80 2.86 22.45
C THR A 256 -0.49 2.70 21.64
N PRO A 257 -1.12 3.78 21.15
CA PRO A 257 -2.48 3.75 20.58
C PRO A 257 -2.49 3.36 19.09
N PHE A 258 -1.78 2.28 18.72
CA PHE A 258 -1.60 1.89 17.32
C PHE A 258 -2.88 1.33 16.68
N VAL A 259 -3.73 0.66 17.46
CA VAL A 259 -5.03 0.16 16.97
C VAL A 259 -5.94 1.33 16.61
N GLN A 260 -5.90 2.40 17.41
CA GLN A 260 -6.67 3.61 17.14
C GLN A 260 -6.13 4.39 15.95
N ALA A 261 -4.80 4.46 15.80
CA ALA A 261 -4.16 5.09 14.65
C ALA A 261 -4.54 4.38 13.35
N ALA A 262 -4.48 3.03 13.35
CA ALA A 262 -4.92 2.21 12.23
C ALA A 262 -6.38 2.50 11.83
N LYS A 263 -7.28 2.67 12.83
CA LYS A 263 -8.68 3.04 12.55
C LYS A 263 -8.81 4.44 11.92
N LEU A 264 -8.06 5.41 12.42
CA LEU A 264 -8.05 6.76 11.84
C LEU A 264 -7.46 6.77 10.42
N GLN A 265 -6.45 5.94 10.13
CA GLN A 265 -5.92 5.79 8.76
C GLN A 265 -7.01 5.33 7.79
N GLU A 266 -7.83 4.33 8.16
CA GLU A 266 -8.95 3.87 7.34
C GLU A 266 -9.98 4.99 7.09
N GLU A 267 -10.28 5.81 8.10
CA GLU A 267 -11.26 6.90 7.98
C GLU A 267 -10.74 8.07 7.14
N LEU A 268 -9.44 8.35 7.23
CA LEU A 268 -8.81 9.45 6.52
C LEU A 268 -8.55 9.11 5.06
N VAL A 269 -7.94 7.95 4.81
CA VAL A 269 -7.44 7.57 3.48
C VAL A 269 -8.47 6.72 2.72
N GLY A 270 -9.24 5.89 3.43
CA GLY A 270 -10.16 4.94 2.82
C GLY A 270 -9.48 3.67 2.34
N THR A 271 -10.26 2.75 1.79
CA THR A 271 -9.77 1.46 1.25
C THR A 271 -9.56 1.48 -0.27
N SER A 272 -9.93 2.59 -0.92
CA SER A 272 -9.81 2.85 -2.36
C SER A 272 -10.06 4.33 -2.68
N GLU A 273 -9.69 4.77 -3.88
CA GLU A 273 -9.96 6.12 -4.41
C GLU A 273 -11.47 6.49 -4.46
N ASN A 274 -12.35 5.50 -4.37
CA ASN A 274 -13.81 5.69 -4.37
C ASN A 274 -14.43 5.57 -2.96
N SER A 275 -13.60 5.35 -1.94
CA SER A 275 -14.06 5.25 -0.56
C SER A 275 -14.49 6.62 -0.03
N ALA A 276 -15.54 6.66 0.78
CA ALA A 276 -15.88 7.87 1.53
C ALA A 276 -14.80 8.12 2.60
N SER A 277 -13.78 8.92 2.27
CA SER A 277 -12.64 9.24 3.13
C SER A 277 -12.33 10.73 3.08
N PHE A 278 -11.62 11.23 4.09
CA PHE A 278 -11.27 12.65 4.18
C PHE A 278 -10.36 13.10 3.03
N VAL A 279 -9.39 12.26 2.64
CA VAL A 279 -8.43 12.58 1.57
C VAL A 279 -9.11 12.57 0.20
N ASN A 280 -10.03 11.62 -0.07
CA ASN A 280 -10.84 11.63 -1.28
C ASN A 280 -11.77 12.86 -1.32
N TRP A 281 -12.38 13.22 -0.19
CA TRP A 281 -13.19 14.43 -0.08
C TRP A 281 -12.37 15.70 -0.36
N LEU A 282 -11.14 15.80 0.15
CA LEU A 282 -10.23 16.92 -0.15
C LEU A 282 -9.94 17.01 -1.65
N LEU A 283 -9.61 15.88 -2.29
CA LEU A 283 -9.36 15.81 -3.73
C LEU A 283 -10.57 16.32 -4.52
N ASP A 284 -11.78 15.86 -4.18
CA ASP A 284 -13.01 16.30 -4.83
C ASP A 284 -13.25 17.81 -4.67
N GLN A 285 -13.02 18.35 -3.47
CA GLN A 285 -13.20 19.78 -3.20
C GLN A 285 -12.21 20.62 -4.00
N PHE A 286 -10.93 20.26 -3.99
CA PHE A 286 -9.92 20.99 -4.77
C PHE A 286 -10.15 20.83 -6.27
N LYS A 287 -10.51 19.65 -6.77
CA LYS A 287 -10.82 19.40 -8.19
C LYS A 287 -12.01 20.23 -8.67
N THR A 288 -13.02 20.43 -7.81
CA THR A 288 -14.18 21.28 -8.12
C THR A 288 -13.78 22.73 -8.48
N VAL A 289 -12.68 23.24 -7.92
CA VAL A 289 -12.26 24.64 -8.10
C VAL A 289 -11.04 24.77 -9.01
N LEU A 290 -10.04 23.93 -8.82
CA LEU A 290 -8.75 23.99 -9.51
C LEU A 290 -8.66 23.04 -10.72
N GLY A 291 -9.53 22.03 -10.82
CA GLY A 291 -9.45 21.01 -11.87
C GLY A 291 -9.83 21.50 -13.27
N GLY A 292 -9.69 20.62 -14.26
CA GLY A 292 -10.14 20.85 -15.65
C GLY A 292 -9.04 21.31 -16.60
N THR A 293 -7.78 21.34 -16.16
CA THR A 293 -6.60 21.45 -17.02
C THR A 293 -5.63 20.33 -16.68
N SER A 294 -4.97 19.74 -17.68
CA SER A 294 -4.07 18.61 -17.46
C SER A 294 -3.00 18.90 -16.40
N SER A 295 -2.39 20.09 -16.44
CA SER A 295 -1.39 20.51 -15.44
C SER A 295 -1.96 20.57 -14.02
N SER A 296 -3.15 21.14 -13.85
CA SER A 296 -3.78 21.25 -12.54
C SER A 296 -4.27 19.89 -12.04
N ASP A 297 -4.84 19.05 -12.90
CA ASP A 297 -5.31 17.72 -12.51
C ASP A 297 -4.13 16.81 -12.11
N MET A 298 -2.97 16.93 -12.77
CA MET A 298 -1.73 16.26 -12.34
C MET A 298 -1.23 16.78 -10.98
N ALA A 299 -1.29 18.10 -10.75
CA ALA A 299 -0.90 18.69 -9.47
C ALA A 299 -1.81 18.24 -8.32
N LEU A 300 -3.12 18.14 -8.57
CA LEU A 300 -4.10 17.64 -7.61
C LEU A 300 -3.85 16.17 -7.24
N GLN A 301 -3.49 15.36 -8.24
CA GLN A 301 -3.16 13.96 -8.01
C GLN A 301 -1.83 13.79 -7.27
N HIS A 302 -0.82 14.60 -7.59
CA HIS A 302 0.43 14.64 -6.83
C HIS A 302 0.17 15.00 -5.35
N ALA A 303 -0.66 16.01 -5.10
CA ALA A 303 -1.06 16.39 -3.75
C ALA A 303 -1.81 15.27 -3.00
N TYR A 304 -2.71 14.57 -3.68
CA TYR A 304 -3.38 13.39 -3.13
C TYR A 304 -2.38 12.30 -2.72
N ASN A 305 -1.45 11.94 -3.61
CA ASN A 305 -0.44 10.91 -3.33
C ASN A 305 0.47 11.32 -2.16
N ALA A 306 0.89 12.59 -2.10
CA ALA A 306 1.72 13.09 -1.02
C ALA A 306 1.05 12.94 0.37
N ILE A 307 -0.26 13.18 0.45
CA ILE A 307 -1.04 12.95 1.67
C ILE A 307 -1.26 11.45 1.93
N TYR A 308 -1.55 10.67 0.90
CA TYR A 308 -1.74 9.22 1.01
C TYR A 308 -0.49 8.56 1.59
N ASP A 309 0.68 8.79 1.00
CA ASP A 309 1.94 8.19 1.42
C ASP A 309 2.35 8.65 2.82
N MET A 310 2.02 9.89 3.20
CA MET A 310 2.27 10.41 4.54
C MET A 310 1.39 9.72 5.60
N LEU A 311 0.09 9.55 5.30
CA LEU A 311 -0.86 8.98 6.25
C LEU A 311 -0.85 7.46 6.25
N TYR A 312 -0.48 6.82 5.14
CA TYR A 312 -0.46 5.38 4.92
C TYR A 312 0.80 4.96 4.15
N PRO A 313 1.99 5.08 4.76
CA PRO A 313 3.25 4.73 4.08
C PRO A 313 3.41 3.23 3.83
N ASN A 314 2.71 2.39 4.59
CA ASN A 314 2.73 0.92 4.50
C ASN A 314 1.56 0.30 5.28
N SER A 315 1.40 -1.02 5.18
CA SER A 315 0.36 -1.80 5.86
C SER A 315 0.70 -2.19 7.30
N HIS A 316 1.86 -1.82 7.86
CA HIS A 316 2.35 -2.38 9.12
C HIS A 316 1.43 -2.06 10.31
N LEU A 317 0.85 -0.86 10.38
CA LEU A 317 -0.10 -0.51 11.43
C LEU A 317 -1.39 -1.33 11.36
N GLN A 318 -1.87 -1.62 10.14
CA GLN A 318 -3.07 -2.45 9.93
C GLN A 318 -2.82 -3.91 10.28
N GLU A 319 -1.66 -4.44 9.87
CA GLU A 319 -1.20 -5.78 10.25
C GLU A 319 -1.05 -5.89 11.77
N ALA A 320 -0.43 -4.89 12.39
CA ALA A 320 -0.24 -4.83 13.84
C ALA A 320 -1.57 -4.78 14.59
N SER A 321 -2.50 -3.94 14.13
CA SER A 321 -3.86 -3.85 14.68
C SER A 321 -4.58 -5.20 14.59
N THR A 322 -4.53 -5.84 13.43
CA THR A 322 -5.21 -7.13 13.17
C THR A 322 -4.62 -8.25 14.02
N ASP A 323 -3.29 -8.39 14.04
CA ASP A 323 -2.59 -9.39 14.86
C ASP A 323 -2.87 -9.16 16.34
N PHE A 324 -2.84 -7.90 16.79
CA PHE A 324 -3.10 -7.59 18.18
C PHE A 324 -4.50 -8.00 18.61
N GLN A 325 -5.52 -7.68 17.82
CA GLN A 325 -6.91 -8.03 18.11
C GLN A 325 -7.13 -9.56 18.11
N ASN A 326 -6.48 -10.28 17.19
CA ASN A 326 -6.66 -11.73 17.04
C ASN A 326 -5.87 -12.55 18.07
N ASN A 327 -4.61 -12.21 18.29
CA ASN A 327 -3.65 -13.06 19.00
C ASN A 327 -3.20 -12.48 20.35
N HIS A 328 -3.22 -11.15 20.49
CA HIS A 328 -2.65 -10.45 21.64
C HIS A 328 -3.67 -9.67 22.49
N TRP A 329 -4.96 -9.82 22.19
CA TRP A 329 -6.04 -9.30 23.03
C TRP A 329 -6.14 -10.07 24.35
N GLY A 330 -6.38 -9.37 25.47
CA GLY A 330 -6.35 -9.95 26.81
C GLY A 330 -6.82 -9.00 27.90
N SER A 331 -6.38 -9.24 29.14
CA SER A 331 -6.69 -8.32 30.24
C SER A 331 -5.96 -6.99 30.06
N SER A 332 -6.44 -5.91 30.68
CA SER A 332 -5.75 -4.61 30.66
C SER A 332 -4.30 -4.66 31.17
N SER A 333 -3.96 -5.67 31.99
CA SER A 333 -2.60 -5.91 32.45
C SER A 333 -1.72 -6.57 31.37
N ASP A 334 -2.28 -7.47 30.58
CA ASP A 334 -1.59 -8.12 29.46
C ASP A 334 -1.36 -7.11 28.33
N ILE A 335 -2.41 -6.35 27.98
CA ILE A 335 -2.36 -5.26 27.01
C ILE A 335 -1.27 -4.25 27.40
N LYS A 336 -1.24 -3.86 28.67
CA LYS A 336 -0.18 -2.99 29.20
C LYS A 336 1.20 -3.54 28.90
N ARG A 337 1.50 -4.78 29.30
CA ARG A 337 2.83 -5.36 29.12
C ARG A 337 3.24 -5.38 27.65
N ARG A 338 2.29 -5.69 26.76
CA ARG A 338 2.50 -5.90 25.32
C ARG A 338 2.68 -4.61 24.51
N THR A 339 2.18 -3.49 25.02
CA THR A 339 2.12 -2.22 24.27
C THR A 339 3.00 -1.13 24.87
N GLU A 340 3.72 -1.44 25.96
CA GLU A 340 4.66 -0.51 26.59
C GLU A 340 5.78 -0.11 25.62
N PRO A 341 6.22 1.17 25.63
CA PRO A 341 7.42 1.58 24.89
C PRO A 341 8.63 0.75 25.32
N GLY A 342 9.24 0.06 24.37
CA GLY A 342 10.38 -0.84 24.62
C GLY A 342 10.01 -2.26 25.07
N ASP A 343 8.77 -2.70 24.87
CA ASP A 343 8.44 -4.13 24.92
C ASP A 343 9.08 -4.91 23.76
N SER A 344 9.30 -6.21 23.97
CA SER A 344 9.82 -7.15 22.98
C SER A 344 8.80 -7.62 21.94
N SER A 345 7.52 -7.25 22.08
CA SER A 345 6.50 -7.49 21.05
C SER A 345 6.86 -6.73 19.78
N VAL A 346 7.28 -7.47 18.76
CA VAL A 346 7.65 -6.95 17.45
C VAL A 346 6.80 -7.56 16.36
N ILE A 347 6.35 -6.72 15.43
CA ILE A 347 5.67 -7.12 14.20
C ILE A 347 6.51 -6.56 13.05
N SER A 348 6.83 -7.40 12.07
CA SER A 348 7.72 -7.03 10.96
C SER A 348 9.08 -6.46 11.41
N GLY A 349 9.59 -6.92 12.56
CA GLY A 349 10.87 -6.49 13.13
C GLY A 349 10.85 -5.14 13.86
N LYS A 350 9.68 -4.50 14.01
CA LYS A 350 9.51 -3.19 14.64
C LYS A 350 8.59 -3.27 15.86
N THR A 351 8.84 -2.45 16.88
CA THR A 351 7.94 -2.33 18.03
C THR A 351 6.71 -1.51 17.65
N TYR A 352 5.60 -1.61 18.40
CA TYR A 352 4.41 -0.78 18.14
C TYR A 352 4.70 0.73 18.16
N ARG A 353 5.71 1.17 18.94
CA ARG A 353 6.14 2.56 18.94
C ARG A 353 6.84 2.93 17.64
N ASP A 354 7.76 2.08 17.16
CA ASP A 354 8.46 2.32 15.90
C ASP A 354 7.47 2.42 14.74
N LEU A 355 6.40 1.61 14.74
CA LEU A 355 5.32 1.69 13.75
C LEU A 355 4.54 3.02 13.84
N MET A 356 4.29 3.52 15.05
CA MET A 356 3.63 4.81 15.23
C MET A 356 4.52 5.99 14.84
N ASP A 357 5.83 5.88 15.02
CA ASP A 357 6.82 6.90 14.62
C ASP A 357 6.97 7.00 13.09
N GLU A 358 6.48 6.03 12.31
CA GLU A 358 6.41 6.11 10.84
C GLU A 358 5.31 7.05 10.33
N VAL A 359 4.23 7.25 11.11
CA VAL A 359 3.03 8.00 10.69
C VAL A 359 2.76 9.22 11.57
N GLY A 360 3.54 9.42 12.63
CA GLY A 360 3.29 10.47 13.59
C GLY A 360 4.42 10.75 14.56
N THR A 361 4.18 11.70 15.46
CA THR A 361 5.13 12.12 16.49
C THR A 361 4.64 11.76 17.89
N GLY A 362 5.42 10.94 18.59
CA GLY A 362 5.15 10.57 19.98
C GLY A 362 5.56 11.64 20.99
N TRP A 363 4.75 11.89 22.02
CA TRP A 363 5.17 12.65 23.20
C TRP A 363 5.12 11.82 24.49
N ASP A 364 6.08 12.07 25.38
CA ASP A 364 6.35 11.22 26.55
C ASP A 364 5.80 11.82 27.86
N GLU A 365 4.48 12.01 27.95
CA GLU A 365 3.78 12.49 29.15
C GLU A 365 3.08 11.39 29.94
N LYS A 366 2.78 11.67 31.23
CA LYS A 366 2.12 10.72 32.12
C LYS A 366 0.71 10.39 31.61
N LEU A 367 0.50 9.13 31.26
CA LEU A 367 -0.82 8.61 30.87
C LEU A 367 -1.83 8.75 32.02
N ARG A 368 -3.04 9.20 31.68
CA ARG A 368 -4.16 9.42 32.61
C ARG A 368 -5.16 8.27 32.51
N ASN A 369 -6.15 8.25 33.41
CA ASN A 369 -7.26 7.31 33.31
C ASN A 369 -8.37 7.97 32.49
N GLY A 370 -8.69 7.43 31.32
CA GLY A 370 -9.76 7.96 30.48
C GLY A 370 -9.26 8.94 29.42
N TYR A 371 -10.18 9.30 28.52
CA TYR A 371 -9.96 10.28 27.47
C TYR A 371 -9.48 11.61 28.05
N ASN A 372 -8.50 12.21 27.38
CA ASN A 372 -7.98 13.54 27.65
C ASN A 372 -7.81 14.25 26.31
N ASP A 373 -7.65 15.57 26.35
CA ASP A 373 -7.58 16.43 25.17
C ASP A 373 -6.16 16.98 24.93
N ASP A 374 -5.15 16.36 25.55
CA ASP A 374 -3.76 16.81 25.44
C ASP A 374 -3.23 16.59 24.01
N GLY A 375 -3.64 15.48 23.36
CA GLY A 375 -3.28 15.21 21.96
C GLY A 375 -3.88 16.22 20.99
N GLU A 376 -5.16 16.53 21.14
CA GLU A 376 -5.88 17.50 20.31
C GLU A 376 -5.27 18.90 20.38
N LYS A 377 -4.89 19.35 21.57
CA LYS A 377 -4.24 20.66 21.78
C LYS A 377 -2.86 20.73 21.15
N ARG A 378 -2.18 19.59 21.01
CA ARG A 378 -0.86 19.48 20.38
C ARG A 378 -0.96 19.36 18.87
N ALA A 379 -1.95 18.64 18.36
CA ALA A 379 -2.06 18.25 16.96
C ALA A 379 -1.92 19.44 15.99
N GLY A 380 -2.47 20.62 16.32
CA GLY A 380 -2.34 21.82 15.47
C GLY A 380 -0.92 22.34 15.25
N GLY A 381 0.05 21.91 16.06
CA GLY A 381 1.48 22.23 15.90
C GLY A 381 2.27 21.21 15.09
N TYR A 382 1.63 20.16 14.59
CA TYR A 382 2.29 19.02 13.95
C TYR A 382 1.63 18.67 12.60
N ILE A 383 2.41 18.00 11.75
CA ILE A 383 1.95 17.36 10.51
C ILE A 383 1.96 15.84 10.76
N GLY A 384 0.90 15.15 10.35
CA GLY A 384 0.68 13.73 10.64
C GLY A 384 0.04 13.48 12.01
N PHE A 385 0.07 12.23 12.47
CA PHE A 385 -0.48 11.87 13.77
C PHE A 385 0.36 12.44 14.92
N VAL A 386 -0.26 12.74 16.04
CA VAL A 386 0.39 12.93 17.34
C VAL A 386 -0.17 11.91 18.30
N TYR A 387 0.70 11.30 19.12
CA TYR A 387 0.24 10.29 20.06
C TYR A 387 1.04 10.32 21.36
N ASN A 388 0.41 9.95 22.48
CA ASN A 388 1.15 9.71 23.71
C ASN A 388 1.54 8.24 23.81
N CYS A 389 2.78 8.01 24.23
CA CYS A 389 3.20 6.68 24.66
C CYS A 389 4.26 6.81 25.75
N LYS A 390 4.04 6.13 26.88
CA LYS A 390 4.96 6.18 28.02
C LYS A 390 5.00 4.88 28.80
N LYS A 391 6.22 4.44 29.09
CA LYS A 391 6.47 3.41 30.10
C LYS A 391 6.32 4.05 31.47
N ASN A 392 5.25 3.71 32.18
CA ASN A 392 5.03 4.28 33.50
C ASN A 392 5.90 3.60 34.57
N PRO A 393 6.28 4.31 35.65
CA PRO A 393 7.03 3.74 36.76
C PRO A 393 6.27 2.58 37.44
N CYS A 394 7.02 1.74 38.16
CA CYS A 394 6.50 0.57 38.89
C CYS A 394 5.29 0.96 39.78
N GLY A 395 4.22 0.16 39.75
CA GLY A 395 2.97 0.40 40.50
C GLY A 395 1.88 1.20 39.77
N SER A 396 2.13 1.60 38.51
CA SER A 396 1.15 2.31 37.68
C SER A 396 -0.07 1.46 37.28
N SER A 397 -1.27 2.04 37.43
CA SER A 397 -2.55 1.36 37.20
C SER A 397 -2.69 0.86 35.75
N HIS A 398 -3.24 -0.35 35.58
CA HIS A 398 -3.67 -0.90 34.29
C HIS A 398 -4.93 -0.20 33.73
N LYS A 399 -5.45 0.84 34.41
CA LYS A 399 -6.63 1.61 34.00
C LYS A 399 -6.29 2.82 33.11
N GLN A 400 -5.01 3.13 32.95
CA GLN A 400 -4.55 4.25 32.15
C GLN A 400 -4.72 3.96 30.66
N THR A 401 -4.90 5.02 29.89
CA THR A 401 -5.10 4.96 28.44
C THR A 401 -4.16 5.94 27.74
N SER A 402 -3.87 5.64 26.48
CA SER A 402 -3.21 6.51 25.53
C SER A 402 -4.23 7.14 24.57
N GLU A 403 -3.78 8.08 23.76
CA GLU A 403 -4.56 8.86 22.81
C GLU A 403 -3.71 9.10 21.56
N VAL A 404 -4.35 8.99 20.41
CA VAL A 404 -3.84 9.47 19.13
C VAL A 404 -4.77 10.56 18.61
N ALA A 405 -4.19 11.61 18.05
CA ALA A 405 -4.92 12.70 17.42
C ALA A 405 -4.23 13.13 16.12
N ILE A 406 -4.98 13.79 15.24
CA ILE A 406 -4.48 14.34 13.98
C ILE A 406 -5.23 15.62 13.65
N ASN A 407 -4.51 16.62 13.13
CA ASN A 407 -5.07 17.90 12.77
C ASN A 407 -5.42 17.96 11.28
N LEU A 408 -6.70 18.18 10.97
CA LEU A 408 -7.21 18.20 9.60
C LEU A 408 -6.77 19.45 8.82
N ASN A 409 -6.56 20.58 9.50
CA ASN A 409 -6.04 21.80 8.86
C ASN A 409 -4.63 21.56 8.30
N GLY A 410 -3.76 20.91 9.08
CA GLY A 410 -2.41 20.55 8.64
C GLY A 410 -2.41 19.70 7.38
N ILE A 411 -3.30 18.71 7.30
CA ILE A 411 -3.46 17.85 6.11
C ILE A 411 -3.92 18.68 4.90
N ALA A 412 -4.93 19.53 5.05
CA ALA A 412 -5.40 20.40 3.96
C ALA A 412 -4.32 21.41 3.50
N GLN A 413 -3.50 21.92 4.42
CA GLN A 413 -2.39 22.81 4.10
C GLN A 413 -1.26 22.09 3.36
N VAL A 414 -0.93 20.85 3.75
CA VAL A 414 0.03 20.04 3.02
C VAL A 414 -0.50 19.72 1.62
N PHE A 415 -1.78 19.39 1.47
CA PHE A 415 -2.39 19.15 0.15
C PHE A 415 -2.23 20.37 -0.76
N LEU A 416 -2.59 21.56 -0.28
CA LEU A 416 -2.43 22.79 -1.06
C LEU A 416 -0.95 23.08 -1.35
N THR A 417 -0.04 22.83 -0.39
CA THR A 417 1.40 23.02 -0.56
C THR A 417 1.95 22.12 -1.67
N ALA A 418 1.62 20.84 -1.65
CA ALA A 418 2.05 19.87 -2.67
C ALA A 418 1.50 20.23 -4.06
N TYR A 419 0.26 20.73 -4.13
CA TYR A 419 -0.31 21.25 -5.39
C TYR A 419 0.52 22.43 -5.92
N VAL A 420 0.81 23.42 -5.07
CA VAL A 420 1.57 24.62 -5.47
C VAL A 420 3.00 24.25 -5.87
N GLU A 421 3.66 23.40 -5.09
CA GLU A 421 4.99 22.86 -5.39
C GLU A 421 5.05 22.21 -6.77
N TYR A 422 4.08 21.36 -7.11
CA TYR A 422 4.02 20.74 -8.44
C TYR A 422 3.85 21.79 -9.55
N MET A 423 2.98 22.77 -9.33
CA MET A 423 2.70 23.82 -10.32
C MET A 423 3.88 24.80 -10.50
N GLU A 424 4.70 25.02 -9.48
CA GLU A 424 5.95 25.78 -9.57
C GLU A 424 7.13 24.95 -10.09
N GLY A 425 6.99 23.62 -10.11
CA GLY A 425 8.02 22.65 -10.49
C GLY A 425 8.77 22.10 -9.27
N LEU A 426 8.84 20.77 -9.18
CA LEU A 426 9.41 20.05 -8.02
C LEU A 426 10.87 20.44 -7.73
N ASP A 427 11.70 20.63 -8.76
CA ASP A 427 13.12 20.98 -8.61
C ASP A 427 13.37 22.44 -8.23
N SER A 428 12.36 23.31 -8.40
CA SER A 428 12.44 24.76 -8.18
C SER A 428 11.75 25.23 -6.90
N SER A 429 10.91 24.38 -6.31
CA SER A 429 10.19 24.62 -5.06
C SER A 429 11.13 24.68 -3.85
N ASN A 430 10.81 25.53 -2.87
CA ASN A 430 11.43 25.50 -1.54
C ASN A 430 10.48 24.92 -0.48
N TYR A 431 9.32 24.41 -0.87
CA TYR A 431 8.35 23.84 0.06
C TYR A 431 8.85 22.51 0.63
N SER A 432 8.37 22.18 1.83
CA SER A 432 8.67 20.90 2.49
C SER A 432 7.61 20.61 3.53
N TYR A 433 7.20 19.35 3.67
CA TYR A 433 6.07 18.95 4.52
C TYR A 433 6.26 17.54 5.12
N ASN A 434 7.27 17.37 5.98
CA ASN A 434 7.52 16.08 6.60
C ASN A 434 6.66 15.87 7.86
N ILE A 435 6.37 14.61 8.19
CA ILE A 435 5.79 14.23 9.48
C ILE A 435 6.66 14.79 10.59
N GLY A 436 6.06 15.47 11.56
CA GLY A 436 6.80 16.15 12.61
C GLY A 436 6.20 17.48 13.01
N LYS A 437 7.03 18.34 13.58
CA LYS A 437 6.60 19.70 13.94
C LYS A 437 6.38 20.50 12.68
N LYS A 438 5.25 21.19 12.62
CA LYS A 438 4.91 22.08 11.51
C LYS A 438 5.95 23.21 11.32
N SER A 439 6.62 23.62 12.41
CA SER A 439 7.71 24.62 12.37
C SER A 439 8.93 24.18 11.58
N ASP A 440 9.10 22.88 11.35
CA ASP A 440 10.26 22.31 10.67
C ASP A 440 9.98 22.13 9.16
N SER A 441 8.77 22.49 8.72
CA SER A 441 8.28 22.41 7.34
C SER A 441 8.12 23.82 6.76
N ASN A 442 8.26 23.94 5.44
CA ASN A 442 7.97 25.14 4.69
C ASN A 442 6.68 24.92 3.90
N LEU A 443 5.54 25.27 4.49
CA LEU A 443 4.22 25.11 3.86
C LEU A 443 3.82 26.38 3.10
N TYR A 444 3.02 26.20 2.05
CA TYR A 444 2.40 27.32 1.35
C TYR A 444 1.53 28.13 2.31
N ASP A 445 1.77 29.44 2.34
CA ASP A 445 1.03 30.39 3.15
C ASP A 445 0.44 31.46 2.21
N GLY A 446 -0.86 31.42 1.97
CA GLY A 446 -1.49 32.30 0.99
C GLY A 446 -1.38 33.80 1.28
N GLU A 447 -1.09 34.19 2.53
CA GLU A 447 -0.81 35.60 2.89
C GLU A 447 0.64 35.97 2.54
N LYS A 448 1.60 35.08 2.79
CA LYS A 448 3.04 35.33 2.57
C LYS A 448 3.49 35.06 1.13
N ASP A 449 2.92 34.02 0.51
CA ASP A 449 3.24 33.49 -0.82
C ASP A 449 2.23 33.98 -1.88
N ASN A 450 1.71 35.20 -1.69
CA ASN A 450 0.68 35.84 -2.53
C ASN A 450 1.06 36.07 -4.02
N LYS A 451 2.31 35.76 -4.38
CA LYS A 451 2.84 35.82 -5.74
C LYS A 451 2.34 34.67 -6.60
N PHE A 452 2.13 33.49 -6.01
CA PHE A 452 1.55 32.37 -6.74
C PHE A 452 0.12 32.71 -7.15
N LYS A 453 -0.23 32.36 -8.40
CA LYS A 453 -1.57 32.54 -8.95
C LYS A 453 -2.14 31.20 -9.35
N PHE A 454 -3.37 30.94 -8.91
CA PHE A 454 -4.06 29.70 -9.22
C PHE A 454 -4.74 29.84 -10.59
N THR A 455 -4.49 28.90 -11.49
CA THR A 455 -5.18 28.84 -12.77
C THR A 455 -6.50 28.10 -12.58
N VAL A 456 -7.62 28.79 -12.80
CA VAL A 456 -8.97 28.20 -12.72
C VAL A 456 -9.70 28.32 -14.05
N VAL A 457 -10.54 27.35 -14.36
CA VAL A 457 -11.33 27.35 -15.60
C VAL A 457 -12.50 28.34 -15.50
N THR A 458 -12.64 29.24 -16.49
CA THR A 458 -13.74 30.21 -16.61
C THR A 458 -14.56 29.96 -17.87
N GLY A 459 -15.76 29.39 -17.69
CA GLY A 459 -16.74 29.22 -18.77
C GLY A 459 -17.33 27.83 -18.80
N SER A 460 -18.66 27.75 -18.95
CA SER A 460 -19.42 26.52 -19.10
C SER A 460 -20.06 26.51 -20.48
N GLU A 461 -19.46 25.88 -21.49
CA GLU A 461 -20.18 25.35 -22.66
C GLU A 461 -19.48 24.06 -23.11
N VAL A 462 -20.15 22.93 -22.85
CA VAL A 462 -19.67 21.54 -22.85
C VAL A 462 -18.77 21.21 -21.65
N ASP A 463 -19.29 20.36 -20.78
CA ASP A 463 -18.56 19.77 -19.65
C ASP A 463 -17.34 19.01 -20.19
N LYS A 464 -16.16 19.63 -20.08
CA LYS A 464 -14.93 19.20 -20.76
C LYS A 464 -14.60 17.74 -20.42
N ASP A 465 -14.78 17.34 -19.17
CA ASP A 465 -14.59 15.97 -18.70
C ASP A 465 -15.47 15.00 -19.50
N LYS A 466 -16.73 15.37 -19.75
CA LYS A 466 -17.64 14.56 -20.58
C LYS A 466 -17.16 14.46 -22.03
N GLN A 467 -16.59 15.53 -22.58
CA GLN A 467 -16.14 15.54 -23.98
C GLN A 467 -14.83 14.78 -24.16
N VAL A 468 -13.83 14.95 -23.29
CA VAL A 468 -12.54 14.25 -23.39
C VAL A 468 -12.70 12.75 -23.14
N GLU A 469 -13.53 12.35 -22.18
CA GLU A 469 -13.86 10.93 -21.95
C GLU A 469 -14.67 10.34 -23.11
N ALA A 470 -15.63 11.10 -23.67
CA ALA A 470 -16.34 10.64 -24.85
C ALA A 470 -15.39 10.47 -26.05
N ASN A 471 -14.45 11.40 -26.25
CA ASN A 471 -13.43 11.31 -27.30
C ASN A 471 -12.52 10.10 -27.11
N PHE A 472 -12.16 9.75 -25.86
CA PHE A 472 -11.41 8.53 -25.55
C PHE A 472 -12.16 7.29 -26.06
N TYR A 473 -13.42 7.12 -25.65
CA TYR A 473 -14.21 5.94 -26.04
C TYR A 473 -14.58 5.95 -27.52
N ASP A 474 -14.77 7.13 -28.13
CA ASP A 474 -14.98 7.29 -29.57
C ASP A 474 -13.73 6.87 -30.35
N THR A 475 -12.54 7.24 -29.87
CA THR A 475 -11.25 6.83 -30.45
C THR A 475 -11.09 5.31 -30.36
N LEU A 476 -11.28 4.74 -29.17
CA LEU A 476 -11.23 3.29 -28.96
C LEU A 476 -12.23 2.58 -29.89
N PHE A 477 -13.48 3.05 -29.93
CA PHE A 477 -14.53 2.53 -30.81
C PHE A 477 -14.13 2.59 -32.29
N ASN A 478 -13.63 3.72 -32.75
CA ASN A 478 -13.17 3.88 -34.13
C ASN A 478 -12.05 2.89 -34.45
N ARG A 479 -11.08 2.69 -33.55
CA ARG A 479 -9.95 1.77 -33.76
C ARG A 479 -10.38 0.30 -33.74
N ILE A 480 -11.25 -0.13 -32.82
CA ILE A 480 -11.78 -1.52 -32.85
C ILE A 480 -12.62 -1.79 -34.11
N CYS A 481 -13.30 -0.77 -34.63
CA CYS A 481 -14.07 -0.91 -35.87
C CYS A 481 -13.17 -0.92 -37.11
N LEU A 482 -12.08 -0.17 -37.13
CA LEU A 482 -11.18 -0.08 -38.29
C LEU A 482 -10.16 -1.22 -38.33
N ASP A 483 -9.51 -1.53 -37.21
CA ASP A 483 -8.44 -2.53 -37.16
C ASP A 483 -8.95 -3.92 -36.79
N GLY A 484 -10.12 -4.01 -36.16
CA GLY A 484 -10.59 -5.22 -35.51
C GLY A 484 -10.02 -5.41 -34.10
N TRP A 485 -10.42 -6.51 -33.48
CA TRP A 485 -10.10 -6.79 -32.09
C TRP A 485 -9.89 -8.29 -31.80
N THR A 486 -9.21 -8.59 -30.71
CA THR A 486 -9.02 -9.93 -30.14
C THR A 486 -9.29 -9.93 -28.64
N GLN A 487 -9.63 -11.08 -28.05
CA GLN A 487 -9.84 -11.20 -26.61
C GLN A 487 -8.63 -11.85 -25.95
N ASN A 488 -8.17 -11.27 -24.84
CA ASN A 488 -7.25 -11.93 -23.91
C ASN A 488 -7.70 -11.66 -22.47
N ASP A 489 -8.15 -12.70 -21.78
CA ASP A 489 -8.71 -12.60 -20.43
C ASP A 489 -7.66 -12.32 -19.36
N GLN A 490 -6.37 -12.55 -19.65
CA GLN A 490 -5.28 -12.32 -18.72
C GLN A 490 -4.62 -10.95 -18.91
N ILE A 491 -5.05 -10.15 -19.89
CA ILE A 491 -4.37 -8.89 -20.25
C ILE A 491 -4.41 -7.85 -19.12
N GLU A 492 -5.33 -7.97 -18.17
CA GLU A 492 -5.41 -7.09 -17.00
C GLU A 492 -4.37 -7.41 -15.92
N ASP A 493 -3.81 -8.61 -15.93
CA ASP A 493 -2.71 -8.98 -15.04
C ASP A 493 -1.46 -8.21 -15.48
N LYS A 494 -0.99 -7.32 -14.59
CA LYS A 494 0.13 -6.41 -14.84
C LYS A 494 1.37 -7.17 -15.30
N ASP A 495 1.77 -8.18 -14.55
CA ASP A 495 3.01 -8.91 -14.79
C ASP A 495 2.92 -9.69 -16.10
N TYR A 496 1.77 -10.33 -16.35
CA TYR A 496 1.51 -11.02 -17.61
C TYR A 496 1.56 -10.08 -18.82
N MET A 497 0.89 -8.93 -18.77
CA MET A 497 0.90 -7.95 -19.86
C MET A 497 2.31 -7.44 -20.12
N GLN A 498 3.06 -7.06 -19.07
CA GLN A 498 4.41 -6.55 -19.22
C GLN A 498 5.36 -7.60 -19.81
N GLU A 499 5.25 -8.86 -19.39
CA GLU A 499 6.04 -9.96 -19.98
C GLU A 499 5.67 -10.23 -21.44
N MET A 500 4.39 -10.10 -21.82
CA MET A 500 4.00 -10.17 -23.24
C MET A 500 4.55 -9.01 -24.06
N MET A 501 4.64 -7.80 -23.50
CA MET A 501 5.27 -6.65 -24.15
C MET A 501 6.78 -6.87 -24.34
N LYS A 502 7.47 -7.31 -23.27
CA LYS A 502 8.92 -7.59 -23.30
C LYS A 502 9.29 -8.71 -24.28
N SER A 503 8.45 -9.74 -24.36
CA SER A 503 8.62 -10.85 -25.32
C SER A 503 8.22 -10.50 -26.76
N GLY A 504 7.67 -9.30 -27.01
CA GLY A 504 7.26 -8.84 -28.34
C GLY A 504 6.03 -9.56 -28.89
N LEU A 505 5.21 -10.17 -28.02
CA LEU A 505 3.95 -10.80 -28.41
C LEU A 505 2.82 -9.79 -28.58
N ILE A 506 2.92 -8.65 -27.89
CA ILE A 506 1.99 -7.52 -27.99
C ILE A 506 2.75 -6.21 -28.20
N TYR A 507 2.05 -5.22 -28.74
CA TYR A 507 2.58 -3.92 -29.13
C TYR A 507 1.70 -2.80 -28.59
N ILE A 508 2.25 -1.58 -28.54
CA ILE A 508 1.49 -0.37 -28.22
C ILE A 508 1.16 0.36 -29.51
N SER A 509 -0.10 0.76 -29.66
CA SER A 509 -0.54 1.65 -30.73
C SER A 509 -1.00 2.97 -30.10
N SER A 510 -0.29 4.05 -30.40
CA SER A 510 -0.51 5.38 -29.81
C SER A 510 -0.68 6.44 -30.89
N ILE A 511 -1.36 7.54 -30.53
CA ILE A 511 -1.66 8.64 -31.45
C ILE A 511 -0.39 9.48 -31.69
N GLY A 512 -0.12 9.81 -32.95
CA GLY A 512 0.91 10.77 -33.36
C GLY A 512 0.38 12.19 -33.46
N ASP A 513 1.29 13.15 -33.68
CA ASP A 513 0.96 14.58 -33.79
C ASP A 513 0.02 14.91 -34.97
N ASP A 514 -0.04 14.03 -35.97
CA ASP A 514 -0.93 14.11 -37.12
C ASP A 514 -2.32 13.50 -36.89
N GLY A 515 -2.58 13.00 -35.67
CA GLY A 515 -3.86 12.42 -35.28
C GLY A 515 -4.09 10.98 -35.74
N TYR A 516 -3.07 10.30 -36.27
CA TYR A 516 -3.12 8.89 -36.63
C TYR A 516 -2.50 7.99 -35.56
N TYR A 517 -3.00 6.75 -35.47
CA TYR A 517 -2.46 5.73 -34.57
C TYR A 517 -1.37 4.90 -35.24
N TYR A 518 -0.24 4.75 -34.54
CA TYR A 518 0.91 3.99 -35.01
C TYR A 518 1.28 2.90 -34.02
N GLN A 519 1.44 1.69 -34.53
CA GLN A 519 1.93 0.55 -33.76
C GLN A 519 3.45 0.61 -33.62
N GLY A 520 3.94 0.43 -32.39
CA GLY A 520 5.35 0.34 -32.04
C GLY A 520 5.63 -0.63 -30.90
N ASN A 521 6.91 -0.92 -30.68
CA ASN A 521 7.34 -1.64 -29.48
C ASN A 521 7.28 -0.71 -28.26
N TYR A 522 7.08 -1.24 -27.05
CA TYR A 522 7.05 -0.43 -25.83
C TYR A 522 8.32 0.44 -25.67
N SER A 523 9.49 -0.06 -26.11
CA SER A 523 10.77 0.66 -26.04
C SER A 523 10.87 1.89 -26.96
N THR A 524 9.93 2.04 -27.89
CA THR A 524 9.85 3.20 -28.80
C THR A 524 8.85 4.25 -28.35
N ASP A 525 8.04 3.95 -27.32
CA ASP A 525 7.07 4.91 -26.78
C ASP A 525 7.77 5.90 -25.85
N LYS A 526 7.44 7.19 -25.98
CA LYS A 526 8.07 8.26 -25.18
C LYS A 526 7.76 8.15 -23.69
N TYR A 527 6.63 7.55 -23.32
CA TYR A 527 6.11 7.55 -21.96
C TYR A 527 6.21 6.18 -21.30
N ILE A 528 6.87 5.20 -21.92
CA ILE A 528 7.09 3.87 -21.34
C ILE A 528 8.57 3.61 -21.20
N SER A 529 9.01 3.29 -19.99
CA SER A 529 10.41 2.95 -19.72
C SER A 529 10.51 1.63 -18.96
N GLU A 530 11.63 0.93 -19.14
CA GLU A 530 11.95 -0.30 -18.41
C GLU A 530 12.93 0.05 -17.29
N VAL A 531 12.50 -0.20 -16.05
CA VAL A 531 13.26 0.11 -14.84
C VAL A 531 13.45 -1.15 -14.00
N LYS A 532 14.31 -1.08 -12.98
CA LYS A 532 14.48 -2.18 -12.03
C LYS A 532 13.24 -2.32 -11.15
N ASP A 533 12.90 -3.55 -10.81
CA ASP A 533 11.78 -3.84 -9.91
C ASP A 533 12.26 -3.80 -8.45
N ASP A 534 12.41 -2.59 -7.91
CA ASP A 534 12.95 -2.39 -6.55
C ASP A 534 12.07 -3.03 -5.47
N GLU A 535 10.75 -3.14 -5.69
CA GLU A 535 9.84 -3.85 -4.79
C GLU A 535 10.10 -5.37 -4.77
N ALA A 536 10.23 -6.00 -5.96
CA ALA A 536 10.57 -7.41 -6.05
C ALA A 536 11.95 -7.69 -5.44
N ILE A 537 12.92 -6.79 -5.64
CA ILE A 537 14.26 -6.86 -5.04
C ILE A 537 14.15 -6.78 -3.51
N ALA A 538 13.46 -5.79 -2.96
CA ALA A 538 13.31 -5.61 -1.51
C ALA A 538 12.62 -6.81 -0.85
N LYS A 539 11.56 -7.35 -1.49
CA LYS A 539 10.86 -8.55 -1.01
C LYS A 539 11.74 -9.79 -1.05
N ALA A 540 12.53 -9.96 -2.11
CA ALA A 540 13.47 -11.06 -2.24
C ALA A 540 14.63 -10.93 -1.24
N GLU A 541 15.13 -9.72 -0.98
CA GLU A 541 16.15 -9.44 0.02
C GLU A 541 15.65 -9.76 1.44
N ALA A 542 14.44 -9.32 1.80
CA ALA A 542 13.82 -9.64 3.08
C ALA A 542 13.63 -11.15 3.28
N LYS A 543 13.17 -11.85 2.24
CA LYS A 543 13.03 -13.32 2.25
C LYS A 543 14.40 -14.01 2.39
N TYR A 544 15.40 -13.55 1.64
CA TYR A 544 16.76 -14.07 1.69
C TYR A 544 17.35 -13.94 3.10
N ASN A 545 17.29 -12.76 3.70
CA ASN A 545 17.82 -12.50 5.05
C ASN A 545 17.10 -13.32 6.13
N THR A 546 15.77 -13.46 6.01
CA THR A 546 14.95 -14.27 6.92
C THR A 546 15.30 -15.75 6.84
N GLU A 547 15.32 -16.32 5.63
CA GLU A 547 15.59 -17.74 5.43
C GLU A 547 17.06 -18.09 5.71
N LYS A 548 18.00 -17.21 5.38
CA LYS A 548 19.41 -17.33 5.76
C LYS A 548 19.56 -17.49 7.27
N THR A 549 18.96 -16.59 8.05
CA THR A 549 19.02 -16.63 9.52
C THR A 549 18.39 -17.92 10.08
N LYS A 550 17.26 -18.38 9.51
CA LYS A 550 16.62 -19.65 9.91
C LYS A 550 17.51 -20.86 9.59
N ILE A 551 18.18 -20.86 8.45
CA ILE A 551 19.08 -21.92 8.03
C ILE A 551 20.31 -21.95 8.94
N GLU A 552 20.95 -20.81 9.18
CA GLU A 552 22.13 -20.69 10.06
C GLU A 552 21.83 -21.20 11.47
N ASN A 553 20.70 -20.77 12.09
CA ASN A 553 20.30 -21.26 13.41
C ASN A 553 20.05 -22.78 13.46
N LYS A 554 19.52 -23.36 12.38
CA LYS A 554 19.30 -24.81 12.28
C LYS A 554 20.63 -25.55 12.08
N GLU A 555 21.54 -25.02 11.28
CA GLU A 555 22.89 -25.56 11.12
C GLU A 555 23.66 -25.54 12.44
N ASP A 556 23.63 -24.44 13.19
CA ASP A 556 24.26 -24.33 14.52
C ASP A 556 23.69 -25.35 15.51
N THR A 557 22.36 -25.53 15.50
CA THR A 557 21.70 -26.55 16.33
C THR A 557 22.13 -27.97 15.95
N ILE A 558 22.24 -28.24 14.66
CA ILE A 558 22.71 -29.53 14.15
C ILE A 558 24.18 -29.75 14.53
N ASP A 559 25.03 -28.75 14.37
CA ASP A 559 26.45 -28.84 14.70
C ASP A 559 26.68 -29.06 16.20
N MET A 560 25.90 -28.41 17.07
CA MET A 560 25.90 -28.72 18.51
C MET A 560 25.49 -30.16 18.81
N LYS A 561 24.44 -30.67 18.14
CA LYS A 561 23.97 -32.06 18.32
C LYS A 561 25.00 -33.07 17.84
N MET A 562 25.63 -32.82 16.68
CA MET A 562 26.69 -33.66 16.14
C MET A 562 27.89 -33.68 17.09
N LYS A 563 28.33 -32.52 17.61
CA LYS A 563 29.42 -32.45 18.60
C LYS A 563 29.12 -33.22 19.89
N ASN A 564 27.88 -33.16 20.38
CA ASN A 564 27.45 -33.95 21.53
C ASN A 564 27.46 -35.45 21.24
N LEU A 565 26.97 -35.87 20.06
CA LEU A 565 27.04 -37.26 19.62
C LEU A 565 28.48 -37.74 19.47
N ASP A 566 29.38 -36.95 18.91
CA ASP A 566 30.80 -37.31 18.78
C ASP A 566 31.47 -37.48 20.15
N THR A 567 31.10 -36.64 21.13
CA THR A 567 31.56 -36.75 22.52
C THR A 567 31.02 -38.03 23.17
N GLU A 568 29.74 -38.36 22.92
CA GLU A 568 29.12 -39.59 23.41
C GLU A 568 29.73 -40.84 22.76
N ILE A 569 29.93 -40.85 21.44
CA ILE A 569 30.59 -41.93 20.70
C ILE A 569 32.02 -42.15 21.24
N SER A 570 32.76 -41.08 21.50
CA SER A 570 34.11 -41.16 22.09
C SER A 570 34.09 -41.78 23.49
N SER A 571 33.11 -41.38 24.31
CA SER A 571 32.91 -41.91 25.67
C SER A 571 32.50 -43.39 25.64
N LEU A 572 31.54 -43.76 24.78
CA LEU A 572 31.09 -45.13 24.56
C LEU A 572 32.20 -46.02 24.00
N THR A 573 33.07 -45.49 23.13
CA THR A 573 34.23 -46.22 22.59
C THR A 573 35.22 -46.53 23.71
N THR A 574 35.49 -45.57 24.60
CA THR A 574 36.34 -45.77 25.78
C THR A 574 35.73 -46.83 26.72
N GLU A 575 34.42 -46.79 26.94
CA GLU A 575 33.70 -47.77 27.77
C GLU A 575 33.69 -49.16 27.14
N TYR A 576 33.52 -49.24 25.82
CA TYR A 576 33.57 -50.45 25.02
C TYR A 576 34.93 -51.14 25.17
N ASP A 577 36.03 -50.41 24.97
CA ASP A 577 37.39 -50.95 25.07
C ASP A 577 37.72 -51.42 26.49
N THR A 578 37.27 -50.67 27.49
CA THR A 578 37.43 -51.04 28.90
C THR A 578 36.67 -52.33 29.22
N THR A 579 35.42 -52.43 28.78
CA THR A 579 34.57 -53.62 29.00
C THR A 579 35.12 -54.84 28.29
N LYS A 580 35.59 -54.67 27.04
CA LYS A 580 36.27 -55.71 26.26
C LYS A 580 37.52 -56.22 26.99
N SER A 581 38.35 -55.32 27.54
CA SER A 581 39.52 -55.70 28.34
C SER A 581 39.15 -56.50 29.59
N VAL A 582 38.07 -56.13 30.29
CA VAL A 582 37.56 -56.85 31.47
C VAL A 582 37.10 -58.27 31.10
N ILE A 583 36.41 -58.43 29.96
CA ILE A 583 36.00 -59.73 29.44
C ILE A 583 37.24 -60.58 29.14
N SER A 584 38.21 -60.06 28.38
CA SER A 584 39.46 -60.76 28.05
C SER A 584 40.20 -61.24 29.31
N LYS A 585 40.39 -60.36 30.31
CA LYS A 585 41.03 -60.71 31.59
C LYS A 585 40.25 -61.76 32.38
N SER A 586 38.91 -61.72 32.31
CA SER A 586 38.06 -62.71 32.99
C SER A 586 38.14 -64.08 32.33
N ILE A 587 38.24 -64.12 31.01
CA ILE A 587 38.49 -65.33 30.22
C ILE A 587 39.87 -65.91 30.57
N GLU A 588 40.93 -65.10 30.53
CA GLU A 588 42.29 -65.54 30.90
C GLU A 588 42.37 -66.12 32.31
N LYS A 589 41.73 -65.46 33.30
CA LYS A 589 41.66 -65.98 34.68
C LYS A 589 40.92 -67.31 34.77
N SER A 590 39.89 -67.50 33.94
CA SER A 590 39.12 -68.74 33.91
C SER A 590 39.93 -69.88 33.31
N PHE A 591 40.71 -69.62 32.25
CA PHE A 591 41.64 -70.60 31.66
C PHE A 591 42.81 -70.95 32.59
N LYS A 592 43.44 -69.96 33.24
CA LYS A 592 44.51 -70.22 34.23
C LYS A 592 44.06 -71.04 35.44
N ARG A 593 42.76 -71.03 35.77
CA ARG A 593 42.16 -71.89 36.80
C ARG A 593 41.88 -73.32 36.34
N TYR A 594 41.85 -73.55 35.03
CA TYR A 594 41.67 -74.88 34.44
C TYR A 594 43.01 -75.61 34.25
N ASP A 595 44.11 -74.86 34.09
CA ASP A 595 45.48 -75.38 33.96
C ASP A 595 46.19 -75.65 35.33
N ALA A 596 45.53 -75.32 36.45
CA ALA A 596 46.00 -75.56 37.82
C ALA A 596 45.07 -76.57 38.49
#